data_AF-A0A3B0UJG0-F1
#
_entry.id   AF-A0A3B0UJG0-F1
#
_cell.length_a   1.000
_cell.length_b   1.000
_cell.length_c   1.000
_cell.angle_alpha   90.00
_cell.angle_beta   90.00
_cell.angle_gamma   90.00
#
_symmetry.space_group_name_H-M   'P 1'
#
loop_
_entity.id
_entity.type
_entity.pdbx_description
1 polymer ?
#
loop_
_entity_poly.entity_id
_entity_poly.type
_entity_poly.pdbx_seq_one_letter_code
_entity_poly.pdbx_strand_id
1 'polypeptide(L)'
;MGALSQRHENGVQARVMLVEDSAVVRGMIRGWLDPLDGVEIVAAADNGQVALNMIKTARPDIIILDIEMPVMDGLTALPGLLRGAPGVKVLVASTLSRRNAEVTLKAMALGAVDYLAKPSFARDGNDARAIFREELIGKISGLAGLEPIVARAARPTLKTGTASSFAQVKNAGTTRPIANSQRWGAIPSATSKFKLRKPSLVAPRVLAIGSSTGGPAALSKMLGALKGQLGRVPVLITQHMPATFTALLGESLCRLSGLEGGEAKQGEKVEPGKIYVAPGGFHMRVKQQGSDVIIDLEDGAPINHCKPAV
;
A
#
# COMPACT_ATOMS: atom_id res chain seq x y z
N MET A 1 -6.94 -7.77 -43.62
CA MET A 1 -8.31 -7.76 -43.06
C MET A 1 -8.43 -9.00 -42.18
N GLY A 2 -8.73 -8.85 -40.88
CA GLY A 2 -9.21 -9.94 -40.03
C GLY A 2 -8.18 -10.73 -39.19
N ALA A 3 -7.62 -10.11 -38.14
CA ALA A 3 -7.17 -10.80 -36.93
C ALA A 3 -7.16 -9.82 -35.73
N LEU A 4 -8.26 -9.08 -35.58
CA LEU A 4 -8.59 -8.24 -34.42
C LEU A 4 -10.01 -8.61 -33.99
N SER A 5 -10.17 -9.85 -33.56
CA SER A 5 -11.36 -10.43 -32.92
C SER A 5 -10.89 -11.81 -32.49
N GLN A 6 -10.50 -12.04 -31.24
CA GLN A 6 -11.44 -12.15 -30.13
C GLN A 6 -10.78 -11.60 -28.85
N ARG A 7 -11.14 -10.36 -28.47
CA ARG A 7 -11.04 -9.94 -27.08
C ARG A 7 -12.22 -10.60 -26.36
N HIS A 8 -11.94 -11.64 -25.59
CA HIS A 8 -12.94 -12.23 -24.71
C HIS A 8 -13.50 -11.13 -23.77
N GLU A 9 -14.83 -11.13 -23.61
CA GLU A 9 -15.62 -10.17 -22.83
C GLU A 9 -15.44 -10.26 -21.29
N ASN A 10 -14.24 -10.57 -20.78
CA ASN A 10 -14.00 -10.69 -19.33
C ASN A 10 -12.71 -9.96 -18.89
N GLY A 11 -12.86 -8.88 -18.12
CA GLY A 11 -11.82 -8.28 -17.27
C GLY A 11 -10.69 -7.54 -18.01
N VAL A 12 -10.29 -6.36 -17.53
CA VAL A 12 -9.04 -5.72 -17.98
C VAL A 12 -7.87 -6.62 -17.54
N GLN A 13 -7.15 -7.21 -18.49
CA GLN A 13 -5.93 -7.98 -18.20
C GLN A 13 -4.78 -7.02 -17.91
N ALA A 14 -4.23 -7.08 -16.70
CA ALA A 14 -3.02 -6.37 -16.31
C ALA A 14 -1.79 -7.16 -16.77
N ARG A 15 -0.91 -6.49 -17.52
CA ARG A 15 0.28 -7.10 -18.13
C ARG A 15 1.46 -6.95 -17.20
N VAL A 16 1.95 -8.06 -16.67
CA VAL A 16 3.02 -8.12 -15.67
C VAL A 16 4.33 -8.53 -16.33
N MET A 17 5.40 -7.81 -16.01
CA MET A 17 6.77 -8.22 -16.31
C MET A 17 7.48 -8.62 -15.00
N LEU A 18 8.12 -9.78 -15.00
CA LEU A 18 8.85 -10.30 -13.85
C LEU A 18 10.36 -10.16 -14.07
N VAL A 19 11.04 -9.44 -13.20
CA VAL A 19 12.48 -9.19 -13.27
C VAL A 19 13.12 -9.73 -12.00
N GLU A 20 13.71 -10.92 -12.10
CA GLU A 20 14.19 -11.74 -11.00
C GLU A 20 15.30 -12.65 -11.51
N ASP A 21 16.49 -12.67 -10.90
CA ASP A 21 17.62 -13.48 -11.37
C ASP A 21 17.45 -14.97 -11.04
N SER A 22 16.87 -15.28 -9.89
CA SER A 22 16.60 -16.64 -9.44
C SER A 22 15.49 -17.31 -10.25
N ALA A 23 15.87 -18.31 -11.07
CA ALA A 23 14.93 -19.11 -11.84
C ALA A 23 13.87 -19.83 -10.97
N VAL A 24 14.25 -20.20 -9.74
CA VAL A 24 13.36 -20.85 -8.77
C VAL A 24 12.29 -19.87 -8.28
N VAL A 25 12.69 -18.68 -7.82
CA VAL A 25 11.75 -17.64 -7.35
C VAL A 25 10.85 -17.20 -8.50
N ARG A 26 11.42 -17.03 -9.70
CA ARG A 26 10.69 -16.68 -10.91
C ARG A 26 9.62 -17.72 -11.26
N GLY A 27 9.95 -19.01 -11.16
CA GLY A 27 9.00 -20.12 -11.36
C GLY A 27 7.89 -20.15 -10.31
N MET A 28 8.20 -19.88 -9.05
CA MET A 28 7.20 -19.79 -7.96
C MET A 28 6.23 -18.64 -8.16
N ILE A 29 6.74 -17.42 -8.38
CA ILE A 29 5.92 -16.23 -8.62
C ILE A 29 5.01 -16.46 -9.82
N ARG A 30 5.56 -17.03 -10.91
CA ARG A 30 4.77 -17.40 -12.09
C ARG A 30 3.64 -18.37 -11.74
N GLY A 31 3.94 -19.46 -11.04
CA GLY A 31 2.93 -20.43 -10.62
C GLY A 31 1.84 -19.85 -9.71
N TRP A 32 2.10 -18.76 -9.00
CA TRP A 32 1.10 -18.06 -8.18
C TRP A 32 0.26 -17.05 -8.94
N LEU A 33 0.82 -16.43 -9.98
CA LEU A 33 0.12 -15.40 -10.77
C LEU A 33 -0.62 -16.00 -11.98
N ASP A 34 -0.12 -17.08 -12.58
CA ASP A 34 -0.75 -17.75 -13.73
C ASP A 34 -2.24 -18.12 -13.48
N PRO A 35 -2.66 -18.54 -12.27
CA PRO A 35 -4.07 -18.83 -11.99
C PRO A 35 -4.96 -17.59 -11.76
N LEU A 36 -4.41 -16.37 -11.73
CA LEU A 36 -5.18 -15.16 -11.46
C LEU A 36 -5.87 -14.64 -12.72
N ASP A 37 -7.20 -14.67 -12.72
CA ASP A 37 -8.00 -14.02 -13.76
C ASP A 37 -7.68 -12.51 -13.83
N GLY A 38 -7.47 -12.00 -15.05
CA GLY A 38 -7.17 -10.58 -15.28
C GLY A 38 -5.72 -10.19 -15.04
N VAL A 39 -4.80 -11.16 -14.88
CA VAL A 39 -3.35 -10.93 -14.84
C VAL A 39 -2.67 -11.79 -15.90
N GLU A 40 -1.73 -11.22 -16.66
CA GLU A 40 -0.96 -11.94 -17.66
C GLU A 40 0.54 -11.62 -17.50
N ILE A 41 1.40 -12.63 -17.39
CA ILE A 41 2.85 -12.43 -17.42
C ILE A 41 3.31 -12.32 -18.88
N VAL A 42 3.65 -11.12 -19.32
CA VAL A 42 4.00 -10.82 -20.72
C VAL A 42 5.50 -10.87 -21.02
N ALA A 43 6.33 -10.82 -19.98
CA ALA A 43 7.78 -10.87 -20.10
C ALA A 43 8.43 -11.33 -18.80
N ALA A 44 9.58 -11.97 -18.91
CA ALA A 44 10.42 -12.32 -17.79
C ALA A 44 11.88 -12.02 -18.14
N ALA A 45 12.61 -11.41 -17.20
CA ALA A 45 14.02 -11.05 -17.33
C ALA A 45 14.79 -11.50 -16.09
N ASP A 46 16.05 -11.88 -16.27
CA ASP A 46 16.94 -12.34 -15.19
C ASP A 46 17.92 -11.26 -14.70
N ASN A 47 17.88 -10.07 -15.30
CA ASN A 47 18.62 -8.89 -14.85
C ASN A 47 18.02 -7.60 -15.41
N GLY A 48 18.45 -6.47 -14.85
CA GLY A 48 17.98 -5.14 -15.26
C GLY A 48 18.25 -4.79 -16.73
N GLN A 49 19.37 -5.24 -17.30
CA GLN A 49 19.73 -4.92 -18.69
C GLN A 49 18.81 -5.64 -19.69
N VAL A 50 18.53 -6.92 -19.46
CA VAL A 50 17.55 -7.69 -20.25
C VAL A 50 16.17 -7.05 -20.11
N ALA A 51 15.80 -6.62 -18.89
CA ALA A 51 14.52 -5.97 -18.66
C ALA A 51 14.36 -4.67 -19.48
N LEU A 52 15.40 -3.83 -19.52
CA LEU A 52 15.41 -2.59 -20.32
C LEU A 52 15.30 -2.85 -21.82
N ASN A 53 15.86 -3.97 -22.32
CA ASN A 53 15.76 -4.31 -23.73
C ASN A 53 14.34 -4.74 -24.13
N MET A 54 13.62 -5.39 -23.21
CA MET A 54 12.27 -5.92 -23.44
C MET A 54 11.16 -4.91 -23.13
N ILE A 55 11.41 -3.89 -22.32
CA ILE A 55 10.34 -3.02 -21.77
C ILE A 55 9.43 -2.40 -22.83
N LYS A 56 10.02 -1.93 -23.95
CA LYS A 56 9.29 -1.23 -25.02
C LYS A 56 8.40 -2.16 -25.84
N THR A 57 8.80 -3.42 -26.00
CA THR A 57 8.06 -4.43 -26.77
C THR A 57 7.03 -5.12 -25.89
N ALA A 58 7.43 -5.50 -24.67
CA ALA A 58 6.55 -6.11 -23.70
C ALA A 58 5.42 -5.18 -23.27
N ARG A 59 5.67 -3.87 -23.14
CA ARG A 59 4.70 -2.85 -22.67
C ARG A 59 3.91 -3.28 -21.43
N PRO A 60 4.59 -3.66 -20.33
CA PRO A 60 3.90 -4.08 -19.11
C PRO A 60 3.20 -2.89 -18.44
N ASP A 61 2.10 -3.19 -17.75
CA ASP A 61 1.41 -2.28 -16.83
C ASP A 61 2.04 -2.32 -15.43
N ILE A 62 2.57 -3.48 -15.05
CA ILE A 62 3.20 -3.73 -13.74
C ILE A 62 4.54 -4.43 -13.94
N ILE A 63 5.57 -4.00 -13.21
CA ILE A 63 6.85 -4.71 -13.12
C ILE A 63 7.04 -5.19 -11.68
N ILE A 64 7.29 -6.48 -11.50
CA ILE A 64 7.84 -7.01 -10.24
C ILE A 64 9.36 -7.00 -10.40
N LEU A 65 10.05 -6.19 -9.63
CA LEU A 65 11.47 -5.90 -9.80
C LEU A 65 12.27 -6.34 -8.57
N ASP A 66 13.12 -7.34 -8.72
CA ASP A 66 14.17 -7.60 -7.75
C ASP A 66 15.18 -6.46 -7.71
N ILE A 67 15.70 -6.15 -6.53
CA ILE A 67 16.79 -5.19 -6.35
C ILE A 67 18.13 -5.85 -6.64
N GLU A 68 18.37 -7.03 -6.06
CA GLU A 68 19.70 -7.64 -6.04
C GLU A 68 19.85 -8.63 -7.20
N MET A 69 20.39 -8.16 -8.33
CA MET A 69 20.59 -8.98 -9.52
C MET A 69 21.99 -8.74 -10.13
N PRO A 70 22.57 -9.73 -10.83
CA PRO A 70 23.83 -9.56 -11.55
C PRO A 70 23.67 -8.63 -12.77
N VAL A 71 24.79 -8.19 -13.33
CA VAL A 71 24.90 -7.34 -14.54
C VAL A 71 24.36 -5.92 -14.33
N MET A 72 23.08 -5.80 -14.02
CA MET A 72 22.42 -4.54 -13.68
C MET A 72 21.38 -4.81 -12.61
N ASP A 73 21.59 -4.20 -11.44
CA ASP A 73 20.69 -4.28 -10.31
C ASP A 73 19.37 -3.52 -10.57
N GLY A 74 18.34 -3.82 -9.79
CA GLY A 74 17.01 -3.23 -9.96
C GLY A 74 16.96 -1.74 -9.68
N LEU A 75 17.74 -1.23 -8.71
CA LEU A 75 17.78 0.19 -8.39
C LEU A 75 18.34 1.00 -9.58
N THR A 76 19.38 0.47 -10.21
CA THR A 76 20.02 1.04 -11.41
C THR A 76 19.09 0.95 -12.63
N ALA A 77 18.36 -0.15 -12.79
CA ALA A 77 17.44 -0.35 -13.91
C ALA A 77 16.17 0.53 -13.82
N LEU A 78 15.69 0.81 -12.60
CA LEU A 78 14.40 1.45 -12.34
C LEU A 78 14.15 2.75 -13.13
N PRO A 79 15.05 3.76 -13.14
CA PRO A 79 14.83 4.98 -13.93
C PRO A 79 14.76 4.72 -15.44
N GLY A 80 15.47 3.71 -15.94
CA GLY A 80 15.40 3.28 -17.33
C GLY A 80 14.07 2.62 -17.66
N LEU A 81 13.57 1.74 -16.76
CA LEU A 81 12.30 1.04 -16.91
C LEU A 81 11.12 2.03 -16.92
N LEU A 82 11.10 2.97 -15.97
CA LEU A 82 10.07 4.03 -15.89
C LEU A 82 10.06 4.92 -17.13
N ARG A 83 11.23 5.23 -17.72
CA ARG A 83 11.33 5.97 -18.99
C ARG A 83 10.91 5.13 -20.19
N GLY A 84 11.21 3.83 -20.17
CA GLY A 84 10.91 2.88 -21.24
C GLY A 84 9.43 2.54 -21.36
N ALA A 85 8.69 2.57 -20.25
CA ALA A 85 7.24 2.41 -20.19
C ALA A 85 6.61 3.48 -19.29
N PRO A 86 6.32 4.68 -19.82
CA PRO A 86 5.66 5.72 -19.04
C PRO A 86 4.32 5.27 -18.46
N GLY A 87 4.14 5.40 -17.15
CA GLY A 87 2.92 4.98 -16.45
C GLY A 87 2.94 3.56 -15.89
N VAL A 88 4.00 2.79 -16.15
CA VAL A 88 4.20 1.46 -15.54
C VAL A 88 4.29 1.57 -14.01
N LYS A 89 3.67 0.62 -13.31
CA LYS A 89 3.71 0.50 -11.85
C LYS A 89 4.82 -0.47 -11.46
N VAL A 90 5.86 0.00 -10.78
CA VAL A 90 6.98 -0.88 -10.36
C VAL A 90 6.82 -1.28 -8.90
N LEU A 91 6.62 -2.58 -8.67
CA LEU A 91 6.59 -3.23 -7.36
C LEU A 91 7.96 -3.84 -7.08
N VAL A 92 8.68 -3.31 -6.10
CA VAL A 92 10.04 -3.75 -5.79
C VAL A 92 10.02 -4.93 -4.84
N ALA A 93 10.56 -6.08 -5.23
CA ALA A 93 10.67 -7.24 -4.34
C ALA A 93 12.10 -7.31 -3.76
N SER A 94 12.23 -7.31 -2.43
CA SER A 94 13.52 -7.25 -1.75
C SER A 94 13.55 -8.13 -0.50
N THR A 95 14.71 -8.70 -0.18
CA THR A 95 14.89 -9.45 1.07
C THR A 95 14.84 -8.53 2.29
N LEU A 96 14.44 -9.08 3.44
CA LEU A 96 14.30 -8.35 4.70
C LEU A 96 15.67 -8.16 5.37
N SER A 97 16.32 -7.02 5.11
CA SER A 97 17.51 -6.58 5.83
C SER A 97 17.51 -5.05 5.98
N ARG A 98 18.24 -4.50 6.96
CA ARG A 98 18.34 -3.04 7.12
C ARG A 98 18.92 -2.36 5.86
N ARG A 99 19.99 -2.93 5.31
CA ARG A 99 20.62 -2.46 4.06
C ARG A 99 19.59 -2.44 2.93
N ASN A 100 18.81 -3.51 2.79
CA ASN A 100 17.84 -3.63 1.72
C ASN A 100 16.60 -2.76 1.92
N ALA A 101 16.23 -2.47 3.17
CA ALA A 101 15.16 -1.52 3.47
C ALA A 101 15.52 -0.08 3.04
N GLU A 102 16.77 0.35 3.26
CA GLU A 102 17.25 1.65 2.75
C GLU A 102 17.24 1.71 1.21
N VAL A 103 17.67 0.62 0.54
CA VAL A 103 17.67 0.55 -0.92
C VAL A 103 16.23 0.54 -1.47
N THR A 104 15.31 -0.17 -0.81
CA THR A 104 13.89 -0.17 -1.17
C THR A 104 13.30 1.24 -1.07
N LEU A 105 13.60 2.00 -0.01
CA LEU A 105 13.11 3.38 0.10
C LEU A 105 13.71 4.32 -0.95
N LYS A 106 14.97 4.11 -1.33
CA LYS A 106 15.55 4.82 -2.49
C LYS A 106 14.79 4.47 -3.77
N ALA A 107 14.45 3.21 -3.99
CA ALA A 107 13.65 2.80 -5.14
C ALA A 107 12.27 3.48 -5.14
N MET A 108 11.62 3.59 -3.97
CA MET A 108 10.37 4.35 -3.81
C MET A 108 10.54 5.83 -4.18
N ALA A 109 11.62 6.47 -3.72
CA ALA A 109 11.93 7.85 -4.08
C ALA A 109 12.20 8.04 -5.58
N LEU A 110 12.70 7.00 -6.26
CA LEU A 110 12.93 6.97 -7.70
C LEU A 110 11.67 6.62 -8.53
N GLY A 111 10.54 6.34 -7.88
CA GLY A 111 9.24 6.16 -8.55
C GLY A 111 8.66 4.74 -8.49
N ALA A 112 9.24 3.83 -7.71
CA ALA A 112 8.53 2.58 -7.37
C ALA A 112 7.23 2.90 -6.61
N VAL A 113 6.19 2.13 -6.86
CA VAL A 113 4.85 2.38 -6.29
C VAL A 113 4.64 1.69 -4.96
N ASP A 114 5.28 0.54 -4.75
CA ASP A 114 5.24 -0.23 -3.51
C ASP A 114 6.40 -1.25 -3.51
N TYR A 115 6.51 -2.05 -2.46
CA TYR A 115 7.51 -3.11 -2.33
C TYR A 115 6.89 -4.45 -1.89
N LEU A 116 7.70 -5.52 -1.87
CA LEU A 116 7.38 -6.84 -1.35
C LEU A 116 8.56 -7.36 -0.55
N ALA A 117 8.33 -7.81 0.68
CA ALA A 117 9.36 -8.41 1.51
C ALA A 117 9.53 -9.90 1.15
N LYS A 118 10.59 -10.25 0.43
CA LYS A 118 10.88 -11.63 0.05
C LYS A 118 11.30 -12.44 1.28
N PRO A 119 10.71 -13.63 1.52
CA PRO A 119 11.24 -14.55 2.50
C PRO A 119 12.57 -15.11 2.00
N SER A 120 13.38 -15.62 2.93
CA SER A 120 14.50 -16.48 2.60
C SER A 120 13.95 -17.82 2.12
N PHE A 121 13.74 -17.97 0.81
CA PHE A 121 13.13 -19.18 0.24
C PHE A 121 13.91 -20.47 0.54
N ALA A 122 15.18 -20.38 0.92
CA ALA A 122 16.01 -21.52 1.31
C ALA A 122 15.91 -21.89 2.81
N ARG A 123 15.49 -20.97 3.68
CA ARG A 123 15.51 -21.16 5.15
C ARG A 123 14.12 -21.07 5.78
N ASP A 124 13.22 -20.31 5.17
CA ASP A 124 11.90 -20.05 5.73
C ASP A 124 10.93 -21.17 5.33
N GLY A 125 10.06 -21.55 6.28
CA GLY A 125 9.08 -22.60 6.10
C GLY A 125 7.97 -22.26 5.10
N ASN A 126 7.09 -23.23 4.83
CA ASN A 126 5.96 -23.05 3.92
C ASN A 126 5.04 -21.89 4.33
N ASP A 127 4.91 -21.59 5.61
CA ASP A 127 4.06 -20.50 6.11
C ASP A 127 4.55 -19.14 5.61
N ALA A 128 5.86 -18.89 5.62
CA ALA A 128 6.43 -17.64 5.12
C ALA A 128 6.19 -17.48 3.61
N ARG A 129 6.24 -18.58 2.86
CA ARG A 129 5.93 -18.59 1.42
C ARG A 129 4.45 -18.32 1.16
N ALA A 130 3.55 -18.87 1.98
CA ALA A 130 2.11 -18.62 1.90
C ALA A 130 1.79 -17.15 2.17
N ILE A 131 2.38 -16.56 3.22
CA ILE A 131 2.23 -15.13 3.54
C ILE A 131 2.73 -14.25 2.39
N PHE A 132 3.93 -14.55 1.85
CA PHE A 132 4.48 -13.81 0.71
C PHE A 132 3.59 -13.91 -0.52
N ARG A 133 3.05 -15.11 -0.81
CA ARG A 133 2.10 -15.32 -1.91
C ARG A 133 0.85 -14.46 -1.74
N GLU A 134 0.25 -14.47 -0.55
CA GLU A 134 -0.96 -13.67 -0.27
C GLU A 134 -0.69 -12.18 -0.43
N GLU A 135 0.45 -11.68 0.08
CA GLU A 135 0.86 -10.28 -0.07
C GLU A 135 1.09 -9.91 -1.54
N LEU A 136 1.80 -10.75 -2.30
CA LEU A 136 2.03 -10.57 -3.73
C LEU A 136 0.71 -10.49 -4.50
N ILE A 137 -0.19 -11.46 -4.29
CA ILE A 137 -1.48 -11.51 -4.99
C ILE A 137 -2.31 -10.26 -4.64
N GLY A 138 -2.36 -9.87 -3.36
CA GLY A 138 -3.07 -8.68 -2.92
C GLY A 138 -2.55 -7.40 -3.57
N LYS A 139 -1.23 -7.20 -3.60
CA LYS A 139 -0.59 -6.03 -4.20
C LYS A 139 -0.76 -5.99 -5.72
N ILE A 140 -0.55 -7.10 -6.41
CA ILE A 140 -0.75 -7.16 -7.87
C ILE A 140 -2.21 -6.90 -8.22
N SER A 141 -3.17 -7.50 -7.51
CA SER A 141 -4.59 -7.27 -7.73
C SER A 141 -4.97 -5.80 -7.51
N GLY A 142 -4.49 -5.19 -6.42
CA GLY A 142 -4.72 -3.78 -6.13
C GLY A 142 -4.11 -2.84 -7.17
N LEU A 143 -2.89 -3.14 -7.64
CA LEU A 143 -2.24 -2.37 -8.71
C LEU A 143 -2.91 -2.56 -10.08
N ALA A 144 -3.44 -3.75 -10.34
CA ALA A 144 -4.21 -4.07 -11.54
C ALA A 144 -5.62 -3.44 -11.53
N GLY A 145 -6.09 -2.94 -10.38
CA GLY A 145 -7.46 -2.44 -10.22
C GLY A 145 -8.50 -3.58 -10.21
N LEU A 146 -8.08 -4.78 -9.86
CA LEU A 146 -8.95 -5.93 -9.68
C LEU A 146 -9.60 -5.85 -8.28
N GLU A 147 -10.89 -6.16 -8.19
CA GLU A 147 -11.58 -6.24 -6.90
C GLU A 147 -10.90 -7.32 -6.02
N PRO A 148 -10.58 -7.04 -4.74
CA PRO A 148 -9.93 -8.00 -3.87
C PRO A 148 -10.75 -9.29 -3.76
N ILE A 149 -10.09 -10.46 -3.81
CA ILE A 149 -10.75 -11.79 -3.69
C ILE A 149 -11.64 -11.87 -2.43
N VAL A 150 -11.28 -11.16 -1.36
CA VAL A 150 -12.07 -11.04 -0.12
C VAL A 150 -13.41 -10.32 -0.28
N ALA A 151 -13.54 -9.40 -1.25
CA ALA A 151 -14.79 -8.67 -1.50
C ALA A 151 -15.85 -9.52 -2.21
N ARG A 152 -15.44 -10.61 -2.88
CA ARG A 152 -16.35 -11.53 -3.60
C ARG A 152 -17.14 -12.43 -2.65
N ALA A 153 -16.58 -12.81 -1.50
CA ALA A 153 -17.24 -13.69 -0.54
C ALA A 153 -18.33 -12.99 0.31
N ALA A 154 -18.35 -11.66 0.34
CA ALA A 154 -19.20 -10.89 1.26
C ALA A 154 -20.44 -10.22 0.63
N ARG A 155 -20.84 -10.60 -0.60
CA ARG A 155 -22.07 -10.08 -1.22
C ARG A 155 -23.26 -11.03 -1.01
N PRO A 156 -24.15 -10.79 -0.02
CA PRO A 156 -25.49 -11.36 -0.08
C PRO A 156 -26.26 -10.62 -1.18
N THR A 157 -26.83 -11.39 -2.11
CA THR A 157 -27.77 -10.90 -3.13
C THR A 157 -29.04 -10.41 -2.44
N LEU A 158 -29.12 -9.11 -2.15
CA LEU A 158 -30.35 -8.49 -1.68
C LEU A 158 -31.27 -8.25 -2.88
N LYS A 159 -32.24 -9.17 -3.04
CA LYS A 159 -33.43 -8.96 -3.84
C LYS A 159 -34.14 -7.71 -3.32
N THR A 160 -34.39 -6.77 -4.21
CA THR A 160 -35.21 -5.58 -4.00
C THR A 160 -36.63 -5.99 -3.61
N GLY A 161 -36.95 -5.85 -2.33
CA GLY A 161 -38.31 -5.97 -1.79
C GLY A 161 -38.73 -4.62 -1.20
N THR A 162 -39.89 -4.18 -1.64
CA THR A 162 -40.58 -2.91 -1.37
C THR A 162 -40.74 -2.59 0.12
N ALA A 163 -40.69 -1.28 0.39
CA ALA A 163 -40.91 -0.66 1.69
C ALA A 163 -42.24 -1.08 2.33
N SER A 164 -42.23 -1.27 3.66
CA SER A 164 -43.41 -1.02 4.49
C SER A 164 -43.00 -0.54 5.88
N SER A 165 -43.67 0.53 6.28
CA SER A 165 -43.64 1.23 7.56
C SER A 165 -44.03 0.34 8.75
N PHE A 166 -43.48 0.59 9.94
CA PHE A 166 -44.17 0.57 11.25
C PHE A 166 -43.17 1.16 12.28
N ALA A 167 -43.38 2.38 12.76
CA ALA A 167 -44.15 2.78 13.95
C ALA A 167 -43.27 2.93 15.22
N GLN A 168 -43.42 4.10 15.84
CA GLN A 168 -42.65 4.61 16.97
C GLN A 168 -42.92 3.83 18.26
N VAL A 169 -41.88 3.60 19.06
CA VAL A 169 -41.99 3.45 20.52
C VAL A 169 -40.93 4.33 21.18
N LYS A 170 -41.38 5.26 22.02
CA LYS A 170 -40.56 6.03 22.96
C LYS A 170 -40.48 5.25 24.27
N ASN A 171 -39.28 4.99 24.80
CA ASN A 171 -38.91 5.41 26.16
C ASN A 171 -37.47 5.04 26.57
N ALA A 172 -36.98 5.93 27.45
CA ALA A 172 -35.73 6.07 28.20
C ALA A 172 -34.87 4.84 28.54
N GLY A 173 -33.54 5.08 28.54
CA GLY A 173 -32.60 4.41 29.45
C GLY A 173 -31.34 3.83 28.79
N THR A 174 -30.19 4.48 29.05
CA THR A 174 -28.83 3.90 29.13
C THR A 174 -28.19 3.24 27.90
N THR A 175 -26.92 3.64 27.68
CA THR A 175 -25.93 3.15 26.69
C THR A 175 -26.21 3.56 25.25
N ARG A 176 -25.42 4.50 24.72
CA ARG A 176 -25.26 4.65 23.27
C ARG A 176 -24.13 3.72 22.83
N PRO A 177 -24.40 2.54 22.23
CA PRO A 177 -23.40 1.93 21.39
C PRO A 177 -23.19 2.89 20.21
N ILE A 178 -21.92 3.23 19.91
CA ILE A 178 -21.56 3.88 18.65
C ILE A 178 -21.71 2.80 17.56
N ALA A 179 -22.96 2.45 17.25
CA ALA A 179 -23.33 1.67 16.07
C ALA A 179 -23.41 2.64 14.91
N ASN A 180 -22.25 3.05 14.42
CA ASN A 180 -22.13 3.59 13.08
C ASN A 180 -20.79 3.12 12.51
N SER A 181 -20.68 1.81 12.29
CA SER A 181 -19.86 1.32 11.20
C SER A 181 -20.51 1.83 9.91
N GLN A 182 -20.25 3.11 9.59
CA GLN A 182 -20.46 3.59 8.25
C GLN A 182 -19.64 2.65 7.38
N ARG A 183 -20.34 1.75 6.67
CA ARG A 183 -19.82 1.06 5.52
C ARG A 183 -19.09 2.11 4.70
N TRP A 184 -17.77 2.04 4.68
CA TRP A 184 -16.99 2.81 3.72
C TRP A 184 -17.50 2.35 2.35
N GLY A 185 -18.28 3.22 1.71
CA GLY A 185 -18.67 3.01 0.32
C GLY A 185 -17.41 2.80 -0.50
N ALA A 186 -17.49 1.95 -1.53
CA ALA A 186 -16.40 1.69 -2.44
C ALA A 186 -15.71 3.00 -2.84
N ILE A 187 -14.38 3.03 -2.71
CA ILE A 187 -13.57 4.22 -3.05
C ILE A 187 -13.85 4.54 -4.52
N PRO A 188 -14.42 5.72 -4.84
CA PRO A 188 -14.67 6.08 -6.23
C PRO A 188 -13.37 6.04 -7.03
N SER A 189 -13.41 5.42 -8.19
CA SER A 189 -12.31 5.36 -9.15
C SER A 189 -11.73 6.76 -9.39
N ALA A 190 -10.40 6.82 -9.56
CA ALA A 190 -9.56 8.03 -9.56
C ALA A 190 -9.85 9.09 -10.66
N THR A 191 -10.98 8.97 -11.37
CA THR A 191 -11.37 9.83 -12.50
C THR A 191 -12.50 10.81 -12.19
N SER A 192 -13.15 10.74 -11.03
CA SER A 192 -14.16 11.75 -10.67
C SER A 192 -13.49 13.03 -10.16
N LYS A 193 -13.68 14.16 -10.85
CA LYS A 193 -13.27 15.49 -10.36
C LYS A 193 -13.90 15.73 -8.99
N PHE A 194 -13.09 15.69 -7.93
CA PHE A 194 -13.55 15.91 -6.57
C PHE A 194 -14.05 17.36 -6.42
N LYS A 195 -15.28 17.54 -5.94
CA LYS A 195 -15.78 18.85 -5.53
C LYS A 195 -15.26 19.13 -4.12
N LEU A 196 -14.28 20.02 -4.01
CA LEU A 196 -13.74 20.42 -2.71
C LEU A 196 -14.81 21.17 -1.89
N ARG A 197 -14.91 20.84 -0.60
CA ARG A 197 -15.71 21.62 0.36
C ARG A 197 -15.02 22.96 0.62
N LYS A 198 -15.80 23.99 0.98
CA LYS A 198 -15.22 25.25 1.46
C LYS A 198 -14.38 24.97 2.72
N PRO A 199 -13.22 25.62 2.90
CA PRO A 199 -12.40 25.46 4.09
C PRO A 199 -13.19 25.81 5.36
N SER A 200 -12.99 25.03 6.42
CA SER A 200 -13.50 25.37 7.75
C SER A 200 -12.74 26.55 8.32
N LEU A 201 -13.41 27.42 9.09
CA LEU A 201 -12.77 28.46 9.90
C LEU A 201 -12.05 27.88 11.13
N VAL A 202 -12.41 26.66 11.53
CA VAL A 202 -11.78 25.94 12.65
C VAL A 202 -10.57 25.18 12.13
N ALA A 203 -9.39 25.50 12.65
CA ALA A 203 -8.16 24.79 12.34
C ALA A 203 -8.24 23.34 12.87
N PRO A 204 -7.84 22.34 12.06
CA PRO A 204 -7.79 20.96 12.53
C PRO A 204 -6.76 20.81 13.65
N ARG A 205 -7.10 20.01 14.66
CA ARG A 205 -6.19 19.73 15.79
C ARG A 205 -5.15 18.66 15.48
N VAL A 206 -5.38 17.85 14.45
CA VAL A 206 -4.53 16.73 14.01
C VAL A 206 -4.81 16.40 12.55
N LEU A 207 -3.80 15.94 11.83
CA LEU A 207 -3.92 15.27 10.54
C LEU A 207 -3.62 13.78 10.73
N ALA A 208 -4.62 12.92 10.60
CA ALA A 208 -4.45 11.47 10.64
C ALA A 208 -4.53 10.88 9.23
N ILE A 209 -3.56 10.05 8.85
CA ILE A 209 -3.43 9.46 7.53
C ILE A 209 -3.29 7.96 7.68
N GLY A 210 -4.11 7.21 6.95
CA GLY A 210 -3.99 5.76 6.80
C GLY A 210 -3.66 5.40 5.36
N SER A 211 -2.71 4.49 5.15
CA SER A 211 -2.33 4.05 3.81
C SER A 211 -1.81 2.60 3.77
N SER A 212 -1.83 2.01 2.57
CA SER A 212 -1.40 0.63 2.31
C SER A 212 -0.64 0.59 0.98
N THR A 213 -1.07 -0.20 -0.01
CA THR A 213 -0.45 -0.25 -1.34
C THR A 213 -0.46 1.10 -2.05
N GLY A 214 0.69 1.51 -2.60
CA GLY A 214 0.86 2.86 -3.16
C GLY A 214 1.06 3.97 -2.12
N GLY A 215 0.89 3.64 -0.83
CA GLY A 215 0.92 4.56 0.29
C GLY A 215 2.24 5.31 0.44
N PRO A 216 3.41 4.65 0.47
CA PRO A 216 4.69 5.34 0.66
C PRO A 216 4.99 6.39 -0.44
N ALA A 217 4.67 6.06 -1.70
CA ALA A 217 4.82 7.00 -2.82
C ALA A 217 3.83 8.18 -2.70
N ALA A 218 2.56 7.90 -2.34
CA ALA A 218 1.54 8.90 -2.13
C ALA A 218 1.88 9.85 -0.97
N LEU A 219 2.33 9.30 0.16
CA LEU A 219 2.79 10.04 1.34
C LEU A 219 3.96 10.95 1.01
N SER A 220 4.97 10.44 0.30
CA SER A 220 6.15 11.21 -0.11
C SER A 220 5.75 12.40 -0.99
N LYS A 221 4.89 12.16 -2.00
CA LYS A 221 4.39 13.21 -2.89
C LYS A 221 3.54 14.25 -2.15
N MET A 222 2.63 13.80 -1.29
CA MET A 222 1.73 14.67 -0.53
C MET A 222 2.50 15.54 0.47
N LEU A 223 3.36 14.94 1.30
CA LEU A 223 4.13 15.70 2.29
C LEU A 223 5.16 16.63 1.65
N GLY A 224 5.76 16.23 0.53
CA GLY A 224 6.62 17.12 -0.26
C GLY A 224 5.88 18.34 -0.78
N ALA A 225 4.64 18.17 -1.26
CA ALA A 225 3.79 19.27 -1.74
C ALA A 225 3.28 20.19 -0.60
N LEU A 226 3.17 19.66 0.63
CA LEU A 226 2.70 20.39 1.81
C LEU A 226 3.84 20.95 2.68
N LYS A 227 5.09 20.91 2.19
CA LYS A 227 6.26 21.39 2.91
C LYS A 227 6.06 22.84 3.38
N GLY A 228 6.31 23.08 4.67
CA GLY A 228 6.12 24.39 5.31
C GLY A 228 4.68 24.74 5.71
N GLN A 229 3.68 23.92 5.35
CA GLN A 229 2.27 24.18 5.68
C GLN A 229 1.78 23.42 6.92
N LEU A 230 2.50 22.38 7.35
CA LEU A 230 2.07 21.45 8.40
C LEU A 230 2.60 21.79 9.81
N GLY A 231 3.36 22.87 9.98
CA GLY A 231 4.01 23.21 11.25
C GLY A 231 3.06 23.49 12.44
N ARG A 232 1.76 23.66 12.18
CA ARG A 232 0.75 23.96 13.22
C ARG A 232 -0.11 22.76 13.61
N VAL A 233 0.12 21.59 13.01
CA VAL A 233 -0.68 20.39 13.26
C VAL A 233 0.22 19.17 13.49
N PRO A 234 -0.09 18.29 14.46
CA PRO A 234 0.53 16.97 14.52
C PRO A 234 0.04 16.12 13.35
N VAL A 235 0.94 15.31 12.79
CA VAL A 235 0.64 14.40 11.68
C VAL A 235 0.83 12.97 12.15
N LEU A 236 -0.25 12.20 12.23
CA LEU A 236 -0.25 10.78 12.59
C LEU A 236 -0.42 9.94 11.33
N ILE A 237 0.48 8.99 11.09
CA ILE A 237 0.51 8.17 9.89
C ILE A 237 0.50 6.70 10.28
N THR A 238 -0.48 5.96 9.78
CA THR A 238 -0.52 4.51 9.87
C THR A 238 -0.37 3.92 8.48
N GLN A 239 0.77 3.27 8.25
CA GLN A 239 1.09 2.62 6.99
C GLN A 239 1.32 1.12 7.24
N HIS A 240 0.65 0.25 6.49
CA HIS A 240 0.82 -1.20 6.62
C HIS A 240 2.21 -1.63 6.10
N MET A 241 3.22 -1.61 6.98
CA MET A 241 4.61 -1.97 6.70
C MET A 241 5.25 -2.67 7.92
N PRO A 242 6.21 -3.60 7.75
CA PRO A 242 6.96 -4.20 8.84
C PRO A 242 7.84 -3.19 9.59
N ALA A 243 8.22 -3.54 10.83
CA ALA A 243 8.91 -2.65 11.77
C ALA A 243 10.19 -2.02 11.20
N THR A 244 11.02 -2.80 10.51
CA THR A 244 12.26 -2.29 9.92
C THR A 244 12.02 -1.18 8.88
N PHE A 245 10.89 -1.22 8.19
CA PHE A 245 10.57 -0.24 7.16
C PHE A 245 9.84 0.98 7.70
N THR A 246 9.02 0.84 8.76
CA THR A 246 8.29 1.98 9.36
C THR A 246 9.25 3.00 9.97
N ALA A 247 10.32 2.55 10.62
CA ALA A 247 11.40 3.40 11.12
C ALA A 247 12.01 4.27 10.01
N LEU A 248 12.50 3.63 8.95
CA LEU A 248 13.16 4.33 7.85
C LEU A 248 12.19 5.19 7.02
N LEU A 249 10.92 4.77 6.90
CA LEU A 249 9.88 5.60 6.28
C LEU A 249 9.69 6.89 7.08
N GLY A 250 9.58 6.79 8.42
CA GLY A 250 9.46 7.95 9.30
C GLY A 250 10.58 8.97 9.09
N GLU A 251 11.84 8.51 9.06
CA GLU A 251 13.00 9.36 8.78
C GLU A 251 12.89 10.05 7.40
N SER A 252 12.51 9.30 6.36
CA SER A 252 12.37 9.85 5.01
C SER A 252 11.26 10.89 4.90
N LEU A 253 10.11 10.65 5.53
CA LEU A 253 8.98 11.59 5.54
C LEU A 253 9.30 12.87 6.33
N CYS A 254 10.03 12.77 7.45
CA CYS A 254 10.52 13.94 8.18
C CYS A 254 11.42 14.81 7.29
N ARG A 255 12.39 14.20 6.61
CA ARG A 255 13.29 14.91 5.68
C ARG A 255 12.54 15.59 4.53
N LEU A 256 11.54 14.92 3.94
CA LEU A 256 10.77 15.47 2.82
C LEU A 256 9.86 16.63 3.25
N SER A 257 9.18 16.49 4.39
CA SER A 257 8.26 17.50 4.92
C SER A 257 8.95 18.68 5.59
N GLY A 258 10.19 18.48 6.08
CA GLY A 258 10.90 19.44 6.93
C GLY A 258 10.37 19.49 8.37
N LEU A 259 9.55 18.51 8.78
CA LEU A 259 9.07 18.37 10.15
C LEU A 259 9.98 17.45 10.97
N GLU A 260 9.93 17.59 12.29
CA GLU A 260 10.57 16.66 13.23
C GLU A 260 9.69 15.42 13.47
N GLY A 261 10.25 14.40 14.13
CA GLY A 261 9.54 13.18 14.52
C GLY A 261 10.12 11.93 13.89
N GLY A 262 9.25 11.02 13.45
CA GLY A 262 9.64 9.74 12.85
C GLY A 262 8.69 8.61 13.24
N GLU A 263 9.23 7.42 13.47
CA GLU A 263 8.47 6.32 14.05
C GLU A 263 8.07 6.64 15.49
N ALA A 264 6.79 6.44 15.80
CA ALA A 264 6.18 6.85 17.05
C ALA A 264 6.67 5.97 18.21
N LYS A 265 6.88 6.59 19.37
CA LYS A 265 7.37 5.91 20.58
C LYS A 265 6.29 5.89 21.67
N GLN A 266 6.27 4.84 22.49
CA GLN A 266 5.35 4.71 23.62
C GLN A 266 5.45 5.92 24.55
N GLY A 267 4.31 6.54 24.86
CA GLY A 267 4.23 7.67 25.80
C GLY A 267 4.76 8.99 25.25
N GLU A 268 5.20 9.06 23.99
CA GLU A 268 5.64 10.32 23.40
C GLU A 268 4.48 11.30 23.26
N LYS A 269 4.71 12.57 23.61
CA LYS A 269 3.71 13.62 23.49
C LYS A 269 3.43 13.94 22.03
N VAL A 270 2.15 14.11 21.70
CA VAL A 270 1.69 14.50 20.36
C VAL A 270 1.69 16.02 20.24
N GLU A 271 2.61 16.54 19.43
CA GLU A 271 2.90 17.97 19.32
C GLU A 271 2.71 18.49 17.89
N PRO A 272 2.20 19.73 17.72
CA PRO A 272 2.18 20.41 16.43
C PRO A 272 3.55 20.44 15.75
N GLY A 273 3.58 20.25 14.42
CA GLY A 273 4.83 20.29 13.66
C GLY A 273 5.68 19.02 13.75
N LYS A 274 5.13 17.93 14.30
CA LYS A 274 5.76 16.61 14.30
C LYS A 274 4.98 15.57 13.48
N ILE A 275 5.74 14.62 12.91
CA ILE A 275 5.21 13.43 12.24
C ILE A 275 5.42 12.20 13.13
N TYR A 276 4.39 11.38 13.25
CA TYR A 276 4.40 10.13 13.99
C TYR A 276 3.95 9.00 13.06
N VAL A 277 4.85 8.07 12.75
CA VAL A 277 4.56 6.88 11.94
C VAL A 277 4.34 5.70 12.89
N ALA A 278 3.20 5.02 12.75
CA ALA A 278 2.91 3.83 13.53
C ALA A 278 3.98 2.75 13.31
N PRO A 279 4.61 2.21 14.37
CA PRO A 279 5.61 1.17 14.21
C PRO A 279 4.98 -0.14 13.73
N GLY A 280 5.67 -0.81 12.81
CA GLY A 280 5.33 -2.17 12.39
C GLY A 280 5.28 -3.12 13.59
N GLY A 281 4.26 -3.98 13.65
CA GLY A 281 4.12 -4.89 14.78
C GLY A 281 3.48 -4.28 16.04
N PHE A 282 2.96 -3.05 16.01
CA PHE A 282 2.14 -2.48 17.08
C PHE A 282 0.96 -1.68 16.49
N HIS A 283 -0.12 -1.51 17.25
CA HIS A 283 -1.17 -0.55 16.90
C HIS A 283 -0.86 0.79 17.57
N MET A 284 -0.86 1.87 16.79
CA MET A 284 -0.69 3.22 17.31
C MET A 284 -2.04 3.85 17.62
N ARG A 285 -2.23 4.27 18.87
CA ARG A 285 -3.37 5.04 19.35
C ARG A 285 -2.90 6.36 19.95
N VAL A 286 -3.86 7.24 20.18
CA VAL A 286 -3.66 8.51 20.90
C VAL A 286 -4.52 8.51 22.14
N LYS A 287 -3.92 8.81 23.29
CA LYS A 287 -4.56 8.78 24.61
C LYS A 287 -4.37 10.12 25.31
N GLN A 288 -5.42 10.59 25.99
CA GLN A 288 -5.31 11.73 26.90
C GLN A 288 -4.66 11.27 28.22
N GLN A 289 -3.58 11.91 28.62
CA GLN A 289 -2.92 11.71 29.91
C GLN A 289 -2.75 13.07 30.61
N GLY A 290 -3.61 13.35 31.59
CA GLY A 290 -3.70 14.67 32.20
C GLY A 290 -4.12 15.73 31.16
N SER A 291 -3.35 16.82 31.04
CA SER A 291 -3.54 17.85 30.01
C SER A 291 -2.94 17.47 28.64
N ASP A 292 -2.07 16.46 28.59
CA ASP A 292 -1.34 16.09 27.39
C ASP A 292 -2.04 15.00 26.60
N VAL A 293 -1.79 14.98 25.29
CA VAL A 293 -2.14 13.87 24.40
C VAL A 293 -0.85 13.13 24.07
N ILE A 294 -0.83 11.82 24.28
CA ILE A 294 0.34 10.97 24.09
C ILE A 294 0.07 9.82 23.11
N ILE A 295 1.14 9.30 22.52
CA ILE A 295 1.15 8.06 21.75
C ILE A 295 1.00 6.87 22.69
N ASP A 296 0.10 5.94 22.34
CA ASP A 296 -0.11 4.67 23.02
C ASP A 296 0.00 3.53 22.00
N LEU A 297 1.00 2.68 22.17
CA LEU A 297 1.34 1.55 21.31
C LEU A 297 0.86 0.27 21.98
N GLU A 298 -0.03 -0.44 21.29
CA GLU A 298 -0.60 -1.70 21.78
C GLU A 298 -0.09 -2.88 20.96
N ASP A 299 0.41 -3.91 21.63
CA ASP A 299 0.73 -5.22 21.05
C ASP A 299 -0.54 -6.09 20.95
N GLY A 300 -1.55 -5.57 20.24
CA GLY A 300 -2.84 -6.24 20.04
C GLY A 300 -2.81 -7.32 18.95
N ALA A 301 -3.88 -8.11 18.87
CA ALA A 301 -4.09 -9.01 17.73
C ALA A 301 -4.25 -8.19 16.42
N PRO A 302 -3.80 -8.71 15.26
CA PRO A 302 -3.98 -8.03 13.99
C PRO A 302 -5.45 -7.69 13.71
N ILE A 303 -5.71 -6.46 13.24
CA ILE A 303 -7.05 -5.99 12.86
C ILE A 303 -7.08 -5.93 11.33
N ASN A 304 -8.07 -6.56 10.70
CA ASN A 304 -8.14 -6.70 9.24
C ASN A 304 -6.84 -7.29 8.65
N HIS A 305 -6.24 -8.26 9.34
CA HIS A 305 -4.96 -8.89 8.99
C HIS A 305 -3.75 -7.94 8.97
N CYS A 306 -3.86 -6.74 9.55
CA CYS A 306 -2.83 -5.71 9.53
C CYS A 306 -2.40 -5.31 10.93
N LYS A 307 -1.10 -5.01 11.08
CA LYS A 307 -0.49 -4.52 12.32
C LYS A 307 0.79 -3.72 11.98
N PRO A 308 0.71 -2.38 11.90
CA PRO A 308 -0.37 -1.52 12.39
C PRO A 308 -1.64 -1.58 11.53
N ALA A 309 -2.77 -1.19 12.11
CA ALA A 309 -4.05 -1.04 11.43
C ALA A 309 -4.51 0.42 11.51
N VAL A 310 -5.06 0.93 10.40
CA VAL A 310 -5.61 2.29 10.28
C VAL A 310 -6.86 2.47 11.12
#